data_AF-A0A7M3NMQ3-F1
#
_entry.id   AF-A0A7M3NMQ3-F1
#
_cell.length_a   1.000
_cell.length_b   1.000
_cell.length_c   1.000
_cell.angle_alpha   90.00
_cell.angle_beta   90.00
_cell.angle_gamma   90.00
#
_symmetry.space_group_name_H-M   'P 1'
#
loop_
_entity.id
_entity.type
_entity.pdbx_description
1 polymer ?
#
loop_
_entity_poly.entity_id
_entity_poly.type
_entity_poly.pdbx_seq_one_letter_code
_entity_poly.pdbx_strand_id
1 'polypeptide(L)'
;MLLEPAAVAVFAVVGAGTAYGIAGMERTDVPGLKTESDGRWTYPTLSKPPLPSGSPQPYAPENKAEAHYADLRALLLPAPEGAVDDKALRGTDGWLATKDFLAEYSDKDERDELRQKLVDAGLRHVAARGWTTQDGTHTRIYLLHFDTAAVVDDLTGKVAPYSGPGYKVRGTEAMVLDNGFAEVPWPGKFSRVAYAESEPYGAEQVRQAYLAAGDVLGVVVQSRKGTAKAVPFQQTVTLQSQLLG
;
A
#
# COMPACT_ATOMS: atom_id res chain seq x y z
N MET A 1 -2.80 54.08 -58.96
CA MET A 1 -1.56 54.20 -58.18
C MET A 1 -1.93 53.92 -56.73
N LEU A 2 -1.53 52.71 -56.29
CA LEU A 2 -1.43 52.16 -54.94
C LEU A 2 -2.70 51.93 -54.09
N LEU A 3 -2.95 50.63 -53.88
CA LEU A 3 -3.92 50.00 -52.99
C LEU A 3 -3.48 50.09 -51.51
N GLU A 4 -4.45 50.48 -50.69
CA GLU A 4 -4.78 50.13 -49.29
C GLU A 4 -3.73 49.44 -48.37
N PRO A 5 -3.29 50.12 -47.29
CA PRO A 5 -2.56 49.50 -46.18
C PRO A 5 -3.51 49.00 -45.08
N ALA A 6 -4.44 48.09 -45.40
CA ALA A 6 -5.40 47.57 -44.41
C ALA A 6 -5.32 46.05 -44.18
N ALA A 7 -4.50 45.31 -44.92
CA ALA A 7 -4.42 43.85 -44.82
C ALA A 7 -3.40 43.33 -43.78
N VAL A 8 -2.55 44.18 -43.21
CA VAL A 8 -1.47 43.73 -42.29
C VAL A 8 -1.87 43.84 -40.80
N ALA A 9 -2.93 44.58 -40.45
CA ALA A 9 -3.31 44.77 -39.05
C ALA A 9 -4.24 43.69 -38.48
N VAL A 10 -4.93 42.90 -39.31
CA VAL A 10 -5.91 41.90 -38.84
C VAL A 10 -5.27 40.56 -38.46
N PHE A 11 -4.13 40.20 -39.07
CA PHE A 11 -3.43 38.94 -38.71
C PHE A 11 -2.67 39.02 -37.38
N ALA A 12 -2.34 40.21 -36.87
CA ALA A 12 -1.64 40.36 -35.60
C ALA A 12 -2.55 40.20 -34.37
N VAL A 13 -3.87 40.39 -34.50
CA VAL A 13 -4.81 40.28 -33.37
C VAL A 13 -5.39 38.87 -33.23
N VAL A 14 -5.50 38.10 -34.32
CA VAL A 14 -6.03 36.73 -34.25
C VAL A 14 -4.94 35.69 -33.90
N GLY A 15 -3.66 35.94 -34.19
CA GLY A 15 -2.56 35.03 -33.88
C GLY A 15 -2.12 34.98 -32.42
N ALA A 16 -2.38 36.02 -31.64
CA ALA A 16 -2.01 36.07 -30.21
C ALA A 16 -3.05 35.40 -29.29
N GLY A 17 -4.32 35.31 -29.72
CA GLY A 17 -5.42 34.78 -28.91
C GLY A 17 -5.44 33.26 -28.79
N THR A 18 -4.95 32.53 -29.80
CA THR A 18 -4.89 31.05 -29.77
C THR A 18 -3.65 30.52 -29.05
N ALA A 19 -2.56 31.30 -28.97
CA ALA A 19 -1.34 30.88 -28.28
C ALA A 19 -1.41 31.04 -26.75
N TYR A 20 -2.13 32.06 -26.25
CA TYR A 20 -2.28 32.28 -24.81
C TYR A 20 -3.26 31.31 -24.13
N GLY A 21 -4.18 30.71 -24.89
CA GLY A 21 -5.13 29.73 -24.35
C GLY A 21 -4.51 28.36 -24.03
N ILE A 22 -3.41 27.97 -24.69
CA ILE A 22 -2.82 26.63 -24.51
C ILE A 22 -1.68 26.63 -23.47
N ALA A 23 -0.98 27.75 -23.29
CA ALA A 23 0.12 27.84 -22.34
C ALA A 23 -0.34 28.01 -20.86
N GLY A 24 -1.60 28.38 -20.63
CA GLY A 24 -2.17 28.63 -19.30
C GLY A 24 -3.15 27.58 -18.79
N MET A 25 -3.47 26.54 -19.59
CA MET A 25 -4.34 25.45 -19.14
C MET A 25 -3.54 24.46 -18.31
N GLU A 26 -3.92 24.28 -17.03
CA GLU A 26 -3.56 23.07 -16.30
C GLU A 26 -3.95 21.86 -17.16
N ARG A 27 -3.11 20.82 -17.17
CA ARG A 27 -3.21 19.63 -18.05
C ARG A 27 -4.58 18.91 -18.02
N THR A 28 -5.49 19.30 -17.15
CA THR A 28 -6.81 18.70 -16.92
C THR A 28 -7.96 19.34 -17.70
N ASP A 29 -7.79 20.53 -18.28
CA ASP A 29 -8.92 21.30 -18.84
C ASP A 29 -8.93 21.39 -20.38
N VAL A 30 -8.39 20.38 -21.07
CA VAL A 30 -8.60 20.23 -22.52
C VAL A 30 -9.86 19.37 -22.77
N PRO A 31 -10.93 19.92 -23.36
CA PRO A 31 -12.10 19.12 -23.73
C PRO A 31 -11.68 17.97 -24.65
N GLY A 32 -11.87 16.72 -24.21
CA GLY A 32 -11.51 15.51 -24.96
C GLY A 32 -10.22 14.78 -24.52
N LEU A 33 -9.49 15.29 -23.52
CA LEU A 33 -8.29 14.64 -22.96
C LEU A 33 -8.46 14.20 -21.48
N LYS A 34 -9.68 13.92 -21.05
CA LYS A 34 -9.87 13.24 -19.75
C LYS A 34 -9.26 11.85 -19.84
N THR A 35 -8.05 11.70 -19.30
CA THR A 35 -7.46 10.39 -19.06
C THR A 35 -8.42 9.62 -18.17
N GLU A 36 -8.87 8.44 -18.62
CA GLU A 36 -9.65 7.56 -17.76
C GLU A 36 -8.83 7.27 -16.51
N SER A 37 -9.49 7.29 -15.35
CA SER A 37 -8.82 6.94 -14.10
C SER A 37 -8.25 5.52 -14.25
N ASP A 38 -6.95 5.38 -14.01
CA ASP A 38 -6.28 4.07 -13.98
C ASP A 38 -6.63 3.25 -12.72
N GLY A 39 -7.58 3.73 -11.92
CA GLY A 39 -8.09 3.09 -10.72
C GLY A 39 -7.33 3.46 -9.45
N ARG A 40 -6.26 4.27 -9.51
CA ARG A 40 -5.56 4.74 -8.30
C ARG A 40 -6.46 5.60 -7.42
N TRP A 41 -6.27 5.48 -6.11
CA TRP A 41 -6.94 6.32 -5.12
C TRP A 41 -6.09 7.54 -4.77
N THR A 42 -6.76 8.62 -4.36
CA THR A 42 -6.10 9.79 -3.80
C THR A 42 -5.78 9.54 -2.34
N TYR A 43 -4.49 9.54 -1.99
CA TYR A 43 -4.03 9.47 -0.62
C TYR A 43 -3.63 10.86 -0.14
N PRO A 44 -3.80 11.17 1.16
CA PRO A 44 -3.25 12.41 1.71
C PRO A 44 -1.73 12.41 1.57
N THR A 45 -1.12 13.60 1.61
CA THR A 45 0.33 13.74 1.55
C THR A 45 1.00 12.94 2.67
N LEU A 46 1.85 12.00 2.29
CA LEU A 46 2.61 11.20 3.23
C LEU A 46 3.78 12.00 3.79
N SER A 47 3.95 11.94 5.11
CA SER A 47 5.12 12.48 5.80
C SER A 47 5.71 11.40 6.69
N LYS A 48 7.04 11.35 6.76
CA LYS A 48 7.72 10.44 7.68
C LYS A 48 7.50 10.93 9.11
N PRO A 49 7.13 10.05 10.05
CA PRO A 49 6.98 10.46 11.45
C PRO A 49 8.32 10.95 12.02
N PRO A 50 8.27 11.86 13.02
CA PRO A 50 9.47 12.30 13.71
C PRO A 50 10.12 11.11 14.44
N LEU A 51 11.46 11.09 14.46
CA LEU A 51 12.22 10.10 15.21
C LEU A 51 12.58 10.63 16.61
N PRO A 52 12.73 9.74 17.61
CA PRO A 52 13.36 10.11 18.87
C PRO A 52 14.75 10.73 18.63
N SER A 53 15.15 11.66 19.50
CA SER A 53 16.44 12.36 19.36
C SER A 53 17.60 11.35 19.32
N GLY A 54 18.50 11.52 18.35
CA GLY A 54 19.65 10.63 18.14
C GLY A 54 19.33 9.28 17.50
N SER A 55 18.05 8.97 17.22
CA SER A 55 17.67 7.73 16.54
C SER A 55 17.80 7.88 15.02
N PRO A 56 18.45 6.94 14.33
CA PRO A 56 18.56 6.95 12.88
C PRO A 56 17.30 6.41 12.20
N GLN A 57 17.16 6.64 10.89
CA GLN A 57 16.15 5.97 10.07
C GLN A 57 16.48 4.47 9.91
N PRO A 58 15.50 3.58 9.65
CA PRO A 58 15.73 2.13 9.50
C PRO A 58 16.91 1.79 8.58
N TYR A 59 16.93 2.28 7.35
CA TYR A 59 17.98 1.95 6.37
C TYR A 59 19.05 3.04 6.21
N ALA A 60 19.32 3.80 7.27
CA ALA A 60 20.44 4.74 7.30
C ALA A 60 21.77 3.99 7.53
N PRO A 61 22.91 4.45 6.99
CA PRO A 61 24.19 3.76 7.14
C PRO A 61 24.61 3.47 8.59
N GLU A 62 24.21 4.33 9.54
CA GLU A 62 24.46 4.21 10.97
C GLU A 62 23.52 3.22 11.69
N ASN A 63 22.39 2.85 11.08
CA ASN A 63 21.43 1.89 11.65
C ASN A 63 21.70 0.48 11.11
N LYS A 64 22.65 -0.22 11.71
CA LYS A 64 23.02 -1.60 11.28
C LYS A 64 21.95 -2.64 11.59
N ALA A 65 21.03 -2.34 12.51
CA ALA A 65 19.96 -3.25 12.91
C ALA A 65 18.71 -3.11 12.03
N GLU A 66 18.66 -2.08 11.17
CA GLU A 66 17.48 -1.75 10.37
C GLU A 66 16.22 -1.49 11.20
N ALA A 67 16.43 -1.03 12.45
CA ALA A 67 15.37 -0.90 13.45
C ALA A 67 14.47 0.31 13.19
N HIS A 68 13.17 0.15 13.44
CA HIS A 68 12.18 1.22 13.39
C HIS A 68 12.05 1.91 14.74
N TYR A 69 12.64 3.10 14.87
CA TYR A 69 12.53 3.93 16.07
C TYR A 69 11.31 4.85 16.09
N ALA A 70 10.64 5.03 14.95
CA ALA A 70 9.38 5.75 14.90
C ALA A 70 8.27 4.96 15.62
N ASP A 71 7.25 5.67 16.11
CA ASP A 71 6.04 5.02 16.58
C ASP A 71 5.39 4.22 15.44
N LEU A 72 5.27 2.90 15.61
CA LEU A 72 4.74 1.98 14.60
C LEU A 72 3.35 2.40 14.11
N ARG A 73 2.53 2.99 14.98
CA ARG A 73 1.17 3.44 14.65
C ARG A 73 1.19 4.60 13.65
N ALA A 74 2.25 5.40 13.65
CA ALA A 74 2.47 6.50 12.72
C ALA A 74 3.07 6.04 11.37
N LEU A 75 3.50 4.78 11.28
CA LEU A 75 3.99 4.16 10.03
C LEU A 75 2.87 3.49 9.22
N LEU A 76 1.63 3.47 9.72
CA LEU A 76 0.47 2.98 8.98
C LEU A 76 0.02 3.99 7.93
N LEU A 77 -0.09 3.53 6.68
CA LEU A 77 -0.63 4.31 5.56
C LEU A 77 -2.03 4.88 5.93
N PRO A 78 -2.26 6.20 5.83
CA PRO A 78 -3.60 6.77 5.99
C PRO A 78 -4.58 6.23 4.96
N ALA A 79 -5.87 6.19 5.31
CA ALA A 79 -6.92 5.84 4.38
C ALA A 79 -6.96 6.87 3.23
N PRO A 80 -7.28 6.44 1.99
CA PRO A 80 -7.47 7.35 0.89
C PRO A 80 -8.71 8.24 1.10
N GLU A 81 -8.75 9.35 0.38
CA GLU A 81 -9.85 10.32 0.47
C GLU A 81 -11.20 9.66 0.19
N GLY A 82 -12.18 9.94 1.05
CA GLY A 82 -13.55 9.43 0.92
C GLY A 82 -13.74 7.96 1.32
N ALA A 83 -12.70 7.26 1.80
CA ALA A 83 -12.84 5.93 2.36
C ALA A 83 -13.45 5.96 3.77
N VAL A 84 -14.14 4.88 4.13
CA VAL A 84 -14.72 4.69 5.46
C VAL A 84 -13.75 3.89 6.31
N ASP A 85 -13.27 4.48 7.40
CA ASP A 85 -12.33 3.85 8.32
C ASP A 85 -12.93 2.60 9.01
N ASP A 86 -12.13 1.52 9.04
CA ASP A 86 -12.37 0.37 9.91
C ASP A 86 -11.80 0.66 11.30
N LYS A 87 -12.65 1.23 12.15
CA LYS A 87 -12.25 1.65 13.50
C LYS A 87 -11.90 0.47 14.42
N ALA A 88 -12.38 -0.74 14.13
CA ALA A 88 -12.10 -1.91 14.96
C ALA A 88 -10.62 -2.29 14.90
N LEU A 89 -9.96 -2.09 13.75
CA LEU A 89 -8.55 -2.42 13.57
C LEU A 89 -7.60 -1.49 14.33
N ARG A 90 -8.07 -0.35 14.85
CA ARG A 90 -7.24 0.51 15.69
C ARG A 90 -6.91 -0.13 17.04
N GLY A 91 -7.68 -1.13 17.46
CA GLY A 91 -7.48 -1.83 18.72
C GLY A 91 -7.60 -0.91 19.94
N THR A 92 -6.92 -1.27 21.03
CA THR A 92 -6.90 -0.50 22.29
C THR A 92 -5.62 0.31 22.36
N ASP A 93 -5.72 1.63 22.60
CA ASP A 93 -4.59 2.56 22.60
C ASP A 93 -3.75 2.54 21.30
N GLY A 94 -4.36 2.15 20.17
CA GLY A 94 -3.70 2.03 18.88
C GLY A 94 -3.00 0.68 18.63
N TRP A 95 -3.14 -0.28 19.55
CA TRP A 95 -2.57 -1.61 19.45
C TRP A 95 -3.66 -2.66 19.24
N LEU A 96 -3.55 -3.42 18.16
CA LEU A 96 -4.44 -4.53 17.84
C LEU A 96 -4.04 -5.76 18.65
N ALA A 97 -5.02 -6.49 19.21
CA ALA A 97 -4.71 -7.75 19.87
C ALA A 97 -4.27 -8.79 18.83
N THR A 98 -3.26 -9.62 19.15
CA THR A 98 -2.74 -10.64 18.22
C THR A 98 -3.83 -11.59 17.70
N LYS A 99 -4.83 -11.93 18.54
CA LYS A 99 -5.97 -12.76 18.13
C LYS A 99 -6.81 -12.14 17.00
N ASP A 100 -6.88 -10.81 16.95
CA ASP A 100 -7.67 -10.09 15.95
C ASP A 100 -6.90 -10.02 14.62
N PHE A 101 -5.57 -9.96 14.65
CA PHE A 101 -4.74 -10.20 13.47
C PHE A 101 -4.88 -11.65 12.98
N LEU A 102 -4.79 -12.63 13.89
CA LEU A 102 -4.92 -14.05 13.54
C LEU A 102 -6.29 -14.39 12.94
N ALA A 103 -7.33 -13.59 13.20
CA ALA A 103 -8.64 -13.74 12.59
C ALA A 103 -8.64 -13.53 11.06
N GLU A 104 -7.55 -13.04 10.47
CA GLU A 104 -7.36 -13.02 9.01
C GLU A 104 -7.14 -14.40 8.40
N TYR A 105 -6.84 -15.43 9.19
CA TYR A 105 -6.58 -16.79 8.71
C TYR A 105 -7.76 -17.71 9.04
N SER A 106 -8.13 -18.56 8.08
CA SER A 106 -9.38 -19.33 8.11
C SER A 106 -9.33 -20.56 9.03
N ASP A 107 -8.25 -21.32 8.96
CA ASP A 107 -8.11 -22.58 9.67
C ASP A 107 -7.66 -22.36 11.12
N LYS A 108 -8.23 -23.14 12.05
CA LYS A 108 -7.94 -22.97 13.49
C LYS A 108 -6.54 -23.46 13.83
N ASP A 109 -6.14 -24.60 13.29
CA ASP A 109 -4.86 -25.22 13.61
C ASP A 109 -3.73 -24.37 13.02
N GLU A 110 -3.92 -23.83 11.81
CA GLU A 110 -3.04 -22.81 11.21
C GLU A 110 -2.92 -21.55 12.06
N ARG A 111 -4.04 -21.02 12.59
CA ARG A 111 -4.01 -19.87 13.50
C ARG A 111 -3.23 -20.17 14.78
N ASP A 112 -3.41 -21.35 15.35
CA ASP A 112 -2.72 -21.74 16.58
C ASP A 112 -1.22 -21.98 16.34
N GLU A 113 -0.85 -22.55 15.18
CA GLU A 113 0.54 -22.65 14.76
C GLU A 113 1.17 -21.27 14.56
N LEU A 114 0.55 -20.39 13.77
CA LEU A 114 1.05 -19.04 13.53
C LEU A 114 1.17 -18.26 14.85
N ARG A 115 0.17 -18.36 15.73
CA ARG A 115 0.21 -17.76 17.08
C ARG A 115 1.46 -18.20 17.84
N GLN A 116 1.74 -19.50 17.86
CA GLN A 116 2.91 -20.01 18.57
C GLN A 116 4.20 -19.45 17.96
N LYS A 117 4.32 -19.45 16.62
CA LYS A 117 5.49 -18.87 15.95
C LYS A 117 5.68 -17.39 16.28
N LEU A 118 4.60 -16.60 16.32
CA LEU A 118 4.66 -15.18 16.69
C LEU A 118 5.13 -14.98 18.14
N VAL A 119 4.69 -15.84 19.06
CA VAL A 119 5.16 -15.82 20.46
C VAL A 119 6.63 -16.19 20.55
N ASP A 120 7.04 -17.27 19.89
CA ASP A 120 8.43 -17.74 19.90
C ASP A 120 9.39 -16.73 19.24
N ALA A 121 8.91 -16.00 18.22
CA ALA A 121 9.62 -14.91 17.58
C ALA A 121 9.65 -13.61 18.42
N GLY A 122 8.92 -13.55 19.54
CA GLY A 122 8.91 -12.40 20.42
C GLY A 122 8.14 -11.20 19.86
N LEU A 123 6.99 -11.43 19.21
CA LEU A 123 6.09 -10.36 18.76
C LEU A 123 5.80 -9.37 19.91
N ARG A 124 6.17 -8.10 19.71
CA ARG A 124 6.01 -7.04 20.71
C ARG A 124 4.63 -6.40 20.63
N HIS A 125 4.30 -5.90 19.44
CA HIS A 125 3.07 -5.16 19.19
C HIS A 125 2.57 -5.38 17.76
N VAL A 126 1.26 -5.20 17.59
CA VAL A 126 0.60 -5.13 16.28
C VAL A 126 -0.08 -3.78 16.16
N ALA A 127 0.34 -2.97 15.19
CA ALA A 127 -0.41 -1.78 14.79
C ALA A 127 -1.19 -2.14 13.52
N ALA A 128 -2.45 -1.72 13.43
CA ALA A 128 -3.25 -1.97 12.24
C ALA A 128 -4.14 -0.78 11.85
N ARG A 129 -4.43 -0.72 10.56
CA ARG A 129 -5.43 0.20 9.99
C ARG A 129 -6.12 -0.46 8.83
N GLY A 130 -7.40 -0.17 8.67
CA GLY A 130 -8.13 -0.57 7.48
C GLY A 130 -9.21 0.43 7.14
N TRP A 131 -9.74 0.26 5.94
CA TRP A 131 -10.76 1.13 5.38
C TRP A 131 -11.50 0.42 4.25
N THR A 132 -12.69 0.92 3.94
CA THR A 132 -13.45 0.52 2.76
C THR A 132 -13.62 1.71 1.82
N THR A 133 -13.16 1.58 0.58
CA THR A 133 -13.34 2.59 -0.47
C THR A 133 -14.75 2.50 -1.08
N GLN A 134 -15.15 3.54 -1.80
CA GLN A 134 -16.48 3.63 -2.43
C GLN A 134 -16.78 2.49 -3.43
N ASP A 135 -15.74 1.91 -4.03
CA ASP A 135 -15.85 0.77 -4.95
C ASP A 135 -16.00 -0.59 -4.25
N GLY A 136 -16.10 -0.58 -2.91
CA GLY A 136 -16.28 -1.75 -2.05
C GLY A 136 -14.99 -2.48 -1.69
N THR A 137 -13.82 -1.96 -2.05
CA THR A 137 -12.54 -2.60 -1.68
C THR A 137 -12.27 -2.39 -0.19
N HIS A 138 -12.15 -3.48 0.58
CA HIS A 138 -11.75 -3.43 1.97
C HIS A 138 -10.25 -3.71 2.09
N THR A 139 -9.50 -2.70 2.54
CA THR A 139 -8.06 -2.79 2.77
C THR A 139 -7.79 -2.93 4.26
N ARG A 140 -6.87 -3.82 4.61
CA ARG A 140 -6.33 -4.01 5.96
C ARG A 140 -4.81 -4.03 5.88
N ILE A 141 -4.16 -3.26 6.76
CA ILE A 141 -2.72 -3.22 6.92
C ILE A 141 -2.40 -3.56 8.36
N TYR A 142 -1.47 -4.50 8.55
CA TYR A 142 -0.94 -4.90 9.84
C TYR A 142 0.57 -4.70 9.82
N LEU A 143 1.10 -4.05 10.85
CA LEU A 143 2.52 -3.95 11.11
C LEU A 143 2.81 -4.69 12.41
N LEU A 144 3.57 -5.78 12.30
CA LEU A 144 3.98 -6.62 13.42
C LEU A 144 5.42 -6.28 13.77
N HIS A 145 5.66 -5.86 15.01
CA HIS A 145 6.98 -5.42 15.45
C HIS A 145 7.69 -6.50 16.27
N PHE A 146 8.94 -6.76 15.91
CA PHE A 146 9.82 -7.76 16.52
C PHE A 146 11.10 -7.10 17.03
N ASP A 147 12.04 -7.91 17.53
CA ASP A 147 13.30 -7.41 18.08
C ASP A 147 14.35 -7.08 17.00
N THR A 148 14.37 -7.83 15.89
CA THR A 148 15.44 -7.72 14.89
C THR A 148 14.94 -8.04 13.48
N ALA A 149 15.68 -7.54 12.49
CA ALA A 149 15.49 -7.90 11.08
C ALA A 149 15.64 -9.40 10.81
N ALA A 150 16.59 -10.06 11.46
CA ALA A 150 16.82 -11.50 11.29
C ALA A 150 15.59 -12.35 11.68
N VAL A 151 14.85 -11.94 12.71
CA VAL A 151 13.60 -12.59 13.11
C VAL A 151 12.53 -12.43 12.03
N VAL A 152 12.40 -11.23 11.47
CA VAL A 152 11.43 -10.94 10.40
C VAL A 152 11.79 -11.69 9.12
N ASP A 153 13.07 -11.78 8.76
CA ASP A 153 13.52 -12.53 7.58
C ASP A 153 13.20 -14.03 7.70
N ASP A 154 13.52 -14.64 8.85
CA ASP A 154 13.20 -16.06 9.12
C ASP A 154 11.68 -16.31 9.12
N LEU A 155 10.89 -15.40 9.73
CA LEU A 155 9.44 -15.51 9.73
C LEU A 155 8.87 -15.38 8.31
N THR A 156 9.39 -14.44 7.52
CA THR A 156 8.96 -14.20 6.13
C THR A 156 9.15 -15.43 5.27
N GLY A 157 10.28 -16.15 5.42
CA GLY A 157 10.52 -17.41 4.71
C GLY A 157 9.47 -18.49 4.98
N LYS A 158 8.76 -18.41 6.12
CA LYS A 158 7.70 -19.35 6.52
C LYS A 158 6.31 -18.87 6.12
N VAL A 159 6.01 -17.58 6.28
CA VAL A 159 4.67 -17.02 6.01
C VAL A 159 4.46 -16.67 4.53
N ALA A 160 5.54 -16.38 3.80
CA ALA A 160 5.51 -15.93 2.41
C ALA A 160 6.44 -16.72 1.47
N PRO A 161 6.36 -18.07 1.41
CA PRO A 161 7.17 -18.84 0.48
C PRO A 161 6.71 -18.68 -0.99
N TYR A 162 7.62 -18.91 -1.94
CA TYR A 162 7.35 -18.75 -3.37
C TYR A 162 6.20 -19.64 -3.87
N SER A 163 5.98 -20.80 -3.25
CA SER A 163 4.91 -21.74 -3.64
C SER A 163 3.49 -21.27 -3.34
N GLY A 164 3.32 -20.21 -2.54
CA GLY A 164 2.03 -19.74 -2.03
C GLY A 164 2.18 -19.25 -0.58
N PRO A 165 1.22 -18.50 -0.02
CA PRO A 165 1.30 -18.06 1.37
C PRO A 165 1.29 -19.29 2.30
N GLY A 166 2.06 -19.21 3.40
CA GLY A 166 2.20 -20.32 4.35
C GLY A 166 0.94 -20.63 5.16
N TYR A 167 -0.05 -19.73 5.14
CA TYR A 167 -1.31 -19.84 5.87
C TYR A 167 -2.47 -19.34 5.00
N LYS A 168 -3.62 -20.00 5.09
CA LYS A 168 -4.80 -19.73 4.28
C LYS A 168 -5.57 -18.51 4.80
N VAL A 169 -5.51 -17.42 4.05
CA VAL A 169 -6.29 -16.21 4.33
C VAL A 169 -7.78 -16.51 4.23
N ARG A 170 -8.56 -15.92 5.14
CA ARG A 170 -10.01 -16.08 5.20
C ARG A 170 -10.69 -15.72 3.88
N GLY A 171 -11.66 -16.53 3.49
CA GLY A 171 -12.46 -16.31 2.28
C GLY A 171 -11.75 -16.71 0.98
N THR A 172 -10.52 -17.23 1.04
CA THR A 172 -9.80 -17.72 -0.15
C THR A 172 -9.85 -19.24 -0.25
N GLU A 173 -9.70 -19.78 -1.45
CA GLU A 173 -9.41 -21.21 -1.64
C GLU A 173 -7.96 -21.47 -2.00
N ALA A 174 -7.41 -20.73 -2.96
CA ALA A 174 -6.03 -20.84 -3.39
C ALA A 174 -5.45 -19.46 -3.72
N MET A 175 -4.24 -19.20 -3.23
CA MET A 175 -3.49 -17.98 -3.52
C MET A 175 -2.21 -18.34 -4.27
N VAL A 176 -1.95 -17.61 -5.35
CA VAL A 176 -0.75 -17.77 -6.19
C VAL A 176 0.05 -16.48 -6.21
N LEU A 177 1.33 -16.55 -6.54
CA LEU A 177 2.15 -15.35 -6.66
C LEU A 177 1.56 -14.35 -7.65
N ASP A 178 1.52 -13.08 -7.24
CA ASP A 178 1.13 -11.97 -8.09
C ASP A 178 2.33 -11.55 -8.95
N ASN A 179 2.58 -12.28 -10.03
CA ASN A 179 3.71 -12.03 -10.93
C ASN A 179 3.70 -10.60 -11.50
N GLY A 180 2.52 -10.01 -11.71
CA GLY A 180 2.40 -8.63 -12.16
C GLY A 180 2.87 -7.61 -11.13
N PHE A 181 2.96 -7.99 -9.84
CA PHE A 181 3.54 -7.13 -8.81
C PHE A 181 5.06 -7.09 -8.84
N ALA A 182 5.72 -8.18 -9.25
CA ALA A 182 7.18 -8.23 -9.35
C ALA A 182 7.73 -7.18 -10.34
N GLU A 183 6.95 -6.85 -11.37
CA GLU A 183 7.28 -5.87 -12.41
C GLU A 183 7.11 -4.40 -11.95
N VAL A 184 6.41 -4.15 -10.84
CA VAL A 184 6.16 -2.79 -10.33
C VAL A 184 7.44 -2.23 -9.71
N PRO A 185 7.86 -0.99 -10.06
CA PRO A 185 9.01 -0.33 -9.44
C PRO A 185 8.95 -0.39 -7.91
N TRP A 186 10.05 -0.79 -7.28
CA TRP A 186 10.11 -0.98 -5.84
C TRP A 186 10.84 0.18 -5.15
N PRO A 187 10.15 0.97 -4.31
CA PRO A 187 10.81 2.02 -3.55
C PRO A 187 11.52 1.52 -2.28
N GLY A 188 11.15 0.34 -1.77
CA GLY A 188 11.70 -0.19 -0.51
C GLY A 188 13.10 -0.78 -0.67
N LYS A 189 13.87 -0.79 0.43
CA LYS A 189 15.19 -1.46 0.49
C LYS A 189 15.12 -2.90 1.01
N PHE A 190 13.91 -3.40 1.23
CA PHE A 190 13.63 -4.67 1.89
C PHE A 190 12.85 -5.62 0.98
N SER A 191 12.70 -6.88 1.40
CA SER A 191 12.00 -7.89 0.60
C SER A 191 10.48 -7.73 0.65
N ARG A 192 9.82 -8.09 -0.47
CA ARG A 192 8.36 -8.08 -0.60
C ARG A 192 7.91 -9.35 -1.32
N VAL A 193 6.76 -9.86 -0.95
CA VAL A 193 6.08 -10.93 -1.69
C VAL A 193 4.60 -10.59 -1.77
N ALA A 194 3.99 -10.79 -2.94
CA ALA A 194 2.57 -10.58 -3.11
C ALA A 194 1.91 -11.79 -3.77
N TYR A 195 0.65 -12.00 -3.39
CA TYR A 195 -0.20 -13.08 -3.86
C TYR A 195 -1.56 -12.52 -4.28
N ALA A 196 -2.14 -13.16 -5.29
CA ALA A 196 -3.52 -12.97 -5.70
C ALA A 196 -4.26 -14.29 -5.59
N GLU A 197 -5.51 -14.24 -5.13
CA GLU A 197 -6.39 -15.39 -5.17
C GLU A 197 -6.66 -15.80 -6.62
N SER A 198 -6.45 -17.07 -6.91
CA SER A 198 -6.68 -17.66 -8.24
C SER A 198 -8.15 -18.01 -8.44
N GLU A 199 -8.63 -17.90 -9.67
CA GLU A 199 -9.96 -18.38 -10.02
C GLU A 199 -10.07 -19.92 -9.88
N PRO A 200 -11.27 -20.44 -9.52
CA PRO A 200 -12.46 -19.67 -9.14
C PRO A 200 -12.37 -19.16 -7.69
N TYR A 201 -12.69 -17.88 -7.47
CA TYR A 201 -12.86 -17.30 -6.14
C TYR A 201 -14.35 -17.14 -5.79
N GLY A 202 -14.64 -16.96 -4.50
CA GLY A 202 -15.99 -16.87 -3.97
C GLY A 202 -16.69 -15.54 -4.27
N ALA A 203 -17.41 -15.00 -3.27
CA ALA A 203 -18.09 -13.71 -3.42
C ALA A 203 -17.10 -12.54 -3.58
N GLU A 204 -15.91 -12.67 -3.02
CA GLU A 204 -14.82 -11.69 -3.08
C GLU A 204 -13.56 -12.35 -3.64
N GLN A 205 -12.71 -11.56 -4.27
CA GLN A 205 -11.33 -11.92 -4.54
C GLN A 205 -10.41 -11.23 -3.53
N VAL A 206 -9.39 -11.95 -3.06
CA VAL A 206 -8.36 -11.42 -2.15
C VAL A 206 -7.01 -11.22 -2.84
N ARG A 207 -6.31 -10.15 -2.45
CA ARG A 207 -4.87 -9.95 -2.68
C ARG A 207 -4.16 -9.75 -1.35
N GLN A 208 -2.95 -10.28 -1.22
CA GLN A 208 -2.15 -10.19 -0.01
C GLN A 208 -0.69 -9.86 -0.34
N ALA A 209 -0.05 -9.03 0.47
CA ALA A 209 1.39 -8.82 0.42
C ALA A 209 2.03 -8.93 1.81
N TYR A 210 3.27 -9.41 1.83
CA TYR A 210 4.17 -9.40 2.98
C TYR A 210 5.37 -8.49 2.68
N LEU A 211 5.80 -7.74 3.70
CA LEU A 211 6.87 -6.74 3.65
C LEU A 211 7.84 -7.00 4.82
N ALA A 212 9.06 -7.43 4.53
CA ALA A 212 10.05 -7.75 5.57
C ALA A 212 10.92 -6.52 5.89
N ALA A 213 10.33 -5.49 6.47
CA ALA A 213 11.00 -4.21 6.66
C ALA A 213 11.77 -4.17 7.99
N GLY A 214 13.03 -4.60 7.99
CA GLY A 214 13.86 -4.56 9.19
C GLY A 214 13.19 -5.35 10.32
N ASP A 215 13.06 -4.77 11.51
CA ASP A 215 12.34 -5.35 12.66
C ASP A 215 10.80 -5.36 12.55
N VAL A 216 10.23 -4.99 11.40
CA VAL A 216 8.77 -4.95 11.16
C VAL A 216 8.36 -5.89 10.02
N LEU A 217 7.43 -6.81 10.31
CA LEU A 217 6.69 -7.55 9.27
C LEU A 217 5.41 -6.80 8.94
N GLY A 218 5.33 -6.24 7.72
CA GLY A 218 4.11 -5.67 7.18
C GLY A 218 3.26 -6.70 6.45
N VAL A 219 1.96 -6.72 6.70
CA VAL A 219 0.98 -7.54 5.98
C VAL A 219 -0.12 -6.63 5.43
N VAL A 220 -0.34 -6.66 4.12
CA VAL A 220 -1.41 -5.90 3.44
C VAL A 220 -2.39 -6.89 2.84
N VAL A 221 -3.68 -6.76 3.16
CA VAL A 221 -4.75 -7.58 2.61
C VAL A 221 -5.79 -6.66 1.97
N GLN A 222 -6.17 -6.95 0.73
CA GLN A 222 -7.31 -6.30 0.07
C GLN A 222 -8.30 -7.36 -0.38
N SER A 223 -9.56 -7.20 -0.01
CA SER A 223 -10.66 -7.99 -0.56
C SER A 223 -11.69 -7.09 -1.24
N ARG A 224 -12.34 -7.62 -2.27
CA ARG A 224 -13.39 -6.89 -2.99
C ARG A 224 -14.37 -7.88 -3.57
N LYS A 225 -15.67 -7.57 -3.49
CA LYS A 225 -16.71 -8.31 -4.21
C LYS A 225 -16.39 -8.41 -5.71
N GLY A 226 -16.43 -9.63 -6.24
CA GLY A 226 -15.93 -9.91 -7.58
C GLY A 226 -14.41 -9.77 -7.63
N THR A 227 -13.87 -9.01 -8.58
CA THR A 227 -12.42 -8.89 -8.78
C THR A 227 -11.80 -7.76 -7.96
N ALA A 228 -10.75 -8.05 -7.21
CA ALA A 228 -9.87 -7.05 -6.59
C ALA A 228 -8.85 -6.55 -7.63
N LYS A 229 -8.92 -5.26 -7.96
CA LYS A 229 -8.05 -4.65 -8.98
C LYS A 229 -6.59 -4.65 -8.52
N ALA A 230 -5.67 -4.95 -9.43
CA ALA A 230 -4.24 -4.94 -9.13
C ALA A 230 -3.73 -3.53 -8.81
N VAL A 231 -4.05 -2.52 -9.64
CA VAL A 231 -3.49 -1.17 -9.51
C VAL A 231 -3.68 -0.55 -8.11
N PRO A 232 -4.90 -0.53 -7.49
CA PRO A 232 -5.06 -0.03 -6.12
C PRO A 232 -4.26 -0.81 -5.07
N PHE A 233 -4.16 -2.13 -5.24
CA PHE A 233 -3.37 -2.99 -4.35
C PHE A 233 -1.88 -2.64 -4.43
N GLN A 234 -1.35 -2.56 -5.65
CA GLN A 234 0.05 -2.22 -5.90
C GLN A 234 0.39 -0.82 -5.38
N GLN A 235 -0.52 0.16 -5.57
CA GLN A 235 -0.39 1.50 -5.03
C GLN A 235 -0.32 1.48 -3.50
N THR A 236 -1.23 0.76 -2.85
CA THR A 236 -1.30 0.63 -1.39
C THR A 236 -0.02 0.04 -0.81
N VAL A 237 0.46 -1.07 -1.38
CA VAL A 237 1.70 -1.71 -0.93
C VAL A 237 2.90 -0.78 -1.14
N THR A 238 2.97 -0.09 -2.28
CA THR A 238 4.05 0.86 -2.59
C THR A 238 4.08 2.02 -1.59
N LEU A 239 2.93 2.63 -1.30
CA LEU A 239 2.84 3.76 -0.37
C LEU A 239 3.13 3.32 1.08
N GLN A 240 2.62 2.17 1.51
CA GLN A 240 2.96 1.61 2.81
C GLN A 240 4.48 1.36 2.93
N SER A 241 5.11 0.91 1.86
CA SER A 241 6.55 0.63 1.85
C SER A 241 7.40 1.90 1.97
N GLN A 242 6.96 3.01 1.39
CA GLN A 242 7.64 4.31 1.54
C GLN A 242 7.67 4.81 3.00
N LEU A 243 6.66 4.46 3.80
CA LEU A 243 6.62 4.79 5.22
C LEU A 243 7.62 3.93 6.02
N LEU A 244 7.82 2.68 5.62
CA LEU A 244 8.76 1.74 6.26
C LEU A 244 10.23 2.02 5.89
N GLY A 245 10.51 2.55 4.69
CA GLY A 245 11.78 3.21 4.37
C GLY A 245 12.56 2.70 3.18
#